data_AF-W0M1I3-F1
#
_entry.id   AF-W0M1I3-F1
#
_cell.length_a   1.000
_cell.length_b   1.000
_cell.length_c   1.000
_cell.angle_alpha   90.00
_cell.angle_beta   90.00
_cell.angle_gamma   90.00
#
_symmetry.space_group_name_H-M   'P 1'
#
loop_
_entity.id
_entity.type
_entity.pdbx_description
1 polymer ?
#
loop_
_entity_poly.entity_id
_entity_poly.type
_entity_poly.pdbx_seq_one_letter_code
_entity_poly.pdbx_strand_id
1 'polypeptide(L)'
;ERKEIPQWFVKITDYADELLNDLDTLEEWPEQVKTMQRNWIGRSEGVEITFDVADSEEKVTVYTTRPDTFLGATYVAVAAGHPLALQASMGNPVLADFIAECRNTKVAEADMATMEKKGMATGLFAIHPLTGDKVPVWVANFVLMEYGTGAVMAVPAHDQRDWEFATKYDLPIVPVV
;
A
#
# COMPACT_ATOMS: atom_id res chain seq x y z
N GLU A 1 -11.83 -12.25 15.45
CA GLU A 1 -10.42 -12.32 15.86
C GLU A 1 -9.65 -12.97 14.73
N ARG A 2 -8.63 -12.29 14.19
CA ARG A 2 -7.72 -12.84 13.18
C ARG A 2 -6.66 -13.64 13.96
N LYS A 3 -6.54 -14.93 13.71
CA LYS A 3 -5.56 -15.80 14.39
C LYS A 3 -4.51 -16.25 13.38
N GLU A 4 -3.25 -16.08 13.73
CA GLU A 4 -2.14 -16.66 13.00
C GLU A 4 -2.11 -18.16 13.28
N ILE A 5 -2.39 -18.95 12.24
CA ILE A 5 -2.40 -20.41 12.31
C ILE A 5 -1.49 -20.90 11.18
N PRO A 6 -0.54 -21.81 11.44
CA PRO A 6 0.23 -22.41 10.37
C PRO A 6 -0.69 -23.12 9.36
N GLN A 7 -0.56 -22.78 8.08
CA GLN A 7 -1.34 -23.39 6.99
C GLN A 7 -0.43 -23.80 5.83
N TRP A 8 -0.92 -24.75 5.04
CA TRP A 8 -0.28 -25.17 3.80
C TRP A 8 -0.76 -24.29 2.65
N PHE A 9 0.17 -23.80 1.83
CA PHE A 9 -0.10 -23.04 0.62
C PHE A 9 0.53 -23.73 -0.58
N VAL A 10 -0.20 -23.77 -1.70
CA VAL A 10 0.39 -24.12 -3.00
C VAL A 10 0.95 -22.83 -3.58
N LYS A 11 2.21 -22.84 -4.00
CA LYS A 11 2.89 -21.68 -4.59
C LYS A 11 2.47 -21.46 -6.05
N ILE A 12 1.16 -21.26 -6.25
CA ILE A 12 0.56 -21.00 -7.57
C ILE A 12 1.15 -19.74 -8.24
N THR A 13 1.70 -18.83 -7.44
CA THR A 13 2.40 -17.63 -7.91
C THR A 13 3.64 -17.94 -8.76
N ASP A 14 4.27 -19.12 -8.63
CA ASP A 14 5.35 -19.54 -9.52
C ASP A 14 4.88 -19.77 -10.97
N TYR A 15 3.57 -19.94 -11.18
CA TYR A 15 2.93 -20.13 -12.48
C TYR A 15 2.12 -18.90 -12.92
N ALA A 16 2.20 -17.77 -12.21
CA ALA A 16 1.36 -16.60 -12.50
C ALA A 16 1.54 -16.06 -13.94
N ASP A 17 2.78 -15.99 -14.42
CA ASP A 17 3.09 -15.56 -15.79
C ASP A 17 2.60 -16.58 -16.82
N GLU A 18 2.78 -17.88 -16.57
CA GLU A 18 2.28 -18.95 -17.45
C GLU A 18 0.76 -18.90 -17.56
N LEU A 19 0.07 -18.88 -16.41
CA LEU A 19 -1.39 -18.79 -16.34
C LEU A 19 -1.94 -17.54 -17.03
N LEU A 20 -1.22 -16.41 -16.97
CA LEU A 20 -1.63 -15.17 -17.62
C LEU A 20 -1.43 -15.21 -19.12
N ASN A 21 -0.25 -15.64 -19.57
CA ASN A 21 0.11 -15.68 -20.98
C ASN A 21 -0.72 -16.73 -21.74
N ASP A 22 -1.01 -17.86 -21.11
CA ASP A 22 -1.78 -18.94 -21.73
C ASP A 22 -3.25 -18.56 -21.98
N LEU A 23 -3.80 -17.53 -21.31
CA LEU A 23 -5.15 -17.02 -21.62
C LEU A 23 -5.27 -16.54 -23.07
N ASP A 24 -4.16 -16.07 -23.68
CA ASP A 24 -4.15 -15.60 -25.07
C ASP A 24 -4.25 -16.77 -26.07
N THR A 25 -3.92 -17.98 -25.64
CA THR A 25 -4.05 -19.20 -26.47
C THR A 25 -5.48 -19.74 -26.49
N LEU A 26 -6.34 -19.29 -25.56
CA LEU A 26 -7.72 -19.76 -25.42
C LEU A 26 -8.67 -18.99 -26.37
N GLU A 27 -8.58 -19.28 -27.66
CA GLU A 27 -9.36 -18.61 -28.71
C GLU A 27 -10.88 -18.81 -28.55
N GLU A 28 -11.31 -19.97 -28.06
CA GLU A 28 -12.74 -20.31 -27.89
C GLU A 28 -13.34 -19.82 -26.56
N TRP A 29 -12.52 -19.23 -25.67
CA TRP A 29 -13.01 -18.76 -24.38
C TRP A 29 -13.71 -17.41 -24.48
N PRO A 30 -14.81 -17.20 -23.74
CA PRO A 30 -15.46 -15.90 -23.66
C PRO A 30 -14.50 -14.83 -23.15
N GLU A 31 -14.42 -13.69 -23.84
CA GLU A 31 -13.49 -12.61 -23.48
C GLU A 31 -13.74 -12.06 -22.07
N GLN A 32 -14.98 -12.11 -21.60
CA GLN A 32 -15.34 -11.73 -20.24
C GLN A 32 -14.63 -12.60 -19.19
N VAL A 33 -14.54 -13.92 -19.42
CA VAL A 33 -13.88 -14.85 -18.49
C VAL A 33 -12.37 -14.63 -18.51
N LYS A 34 -11.77 -14.46 -19.70
CA LYS A 34 -10.34 -14.12 -19.83
C LYS A 34 -10.03 -12.80 -19.11
N THR A 35 -10.87 -11.78 -19.27
CA THR A 35 -10.73 -10.49 -18.59
C THR A 35 -10.81 -10.64 -17.07
N MET A 36 -11.76 -11.43 -16.55
CA MET A 36 -11.85 -11.72 -15.11
C MET A 36 -10.58 -12.39 -14.59
N GLN A 37 -10.03 -13.36 -15.31
CA GLN A 37 -8.79 -14.05 -14.94
C GLN A 37 -7.58 -13.11 -14.99
N ARG A 38 -7.43 -12.28 -16.03
CA ARG A 38 -6.35 -11.28 -16.11
C ARG A 38 -6.40 -10.30 -14.95
N ASN A 39 -7.59 -9.80 -14.62
CA ASN A 39 -7.79 -8.89 -13.49
C ASN A 39 -7.55 -9.57 -12.14
N TRP A 40 -7.87 -10.86 -12.02
CA TRP A 40 -7.63 -11.66 -10.82
C TRP A 40 -6.14 -11.94 -10.59
N ILE A 41 -5.41 -12.32 -11.65
CA ILE A 41 -3.96 -12.52 -11.60
C ILE A 41 -3.26 -11.19 -11.32
N GLY A 42 -3.73 -10.09 -11.95
CA GLY A 42 -3.33 -8.74 -11.59
C GLY A 42 -1.84 -8.45 -11.77
N ARG A 43 -1.20 -9.01 -12.81
CA ARG A 43 0.22 -8.77 -13.09
C ARG A 43 0.46 -7.27 -13.28
N SER A 44 1.43 -6.76 -12.54
CA SER A 44 1.88 -5.38 -12.67
C SER A 44 3.40 -5.35 -12.68
N GLU A 45 3.96 -4.44 -13.46
CA GLU A 45 5.38 -4.12 -13.45
C GLU A 45 5.56 -2.79 -12.72
N GLY A 46 6.55 -2.73 -11.84
CA GLY A 46 6.74 -1.61 -10.94
C GLY A 46 8.15 -1.57 -10.38
N VAL A 47 8.36 -0.63 -9.47
CA VAL A 47 9.66 -0.34 -8.88
C VAL A 47 9.52 -0.33 -7.37
N GLU A 48 10.47 -0.96 -6.69
CA GLU A 48 10.69 -0.77 -5.26
C GLU A 48 11.56 0.46 -5.03
N ILE A 49 11.10 1.34 -4.14
CA ILE A 49 11.80 2.58 -3.80
C ILE A 49 11.99 2.62 -2.30
N THR A 50 13.23 2.80 -1.86
CA THR A 50 13.57 2.91 -0.44
C THR A 50 13.76 4.35 -0.03
N PHE A 51 13.04 4.76 1.01
CA PHE A 51 13.19 6.04 1.67
C PHE A 51 13.92 5.85 3.00
N ASP A 52 14.82 6.76 3.32
CA ASP A 52 15.41 6.85 4.66
C ASP A 52 14.40 7.48 5.61
N VAL A 53 14.30 7.00 6.85
CA VAL A 53 13.48 7.64 7.88
C VAL A 53 14.31 8.68 8.60
N ALA A 54 13.84 9.93 8.58
CA ALA A 54 14.53 11.07 9.17
C ALA A 54 14.89 10.81 10.63
N ASP A 55 16.07 11.24 11.03
CA ASP A 55 16.56 11.18 12.41
C ASP A 55 16.70 9.73 12.94
N SER A 56 16.86 8.75 12.05
CA SER A 56 17.06 7.32 12.38
C SER A 56 17.88 6.58 11.31
N GLU A 57 18.29 5.34 11.59
CA GLU A 57 18.89 4.42 10.59
C GLU A 57 17.84 3.54 9.88
N GLU A 58 16.56 3.69 10.25
CA GLU A 58 15.47 2.91 9.69
C GLU A 58 15.15 3.35 8.25
N LYS A 59 14.56 2.42 7.49
CA LYS A 59 14.16 2.65 6.10
C LYS A 59 12.74 2.17 5.89
N VAL A 60 12.04 2.80 4.94
CA VAL A 60 10.75 2.32 4.43
C VAL A 60 10.87 2.07 2.93
N THR A 61 10.67 0.82 2.52
CA THR A 61 10.59 0.46 1.10
C THR A 61 9.13 0.42 0.69
N VAL A 62 8.81 1.06 -0.43
CA VAL A 62 7.47 1.04 -1.03
C VAL A 62 7.55 0.39 -2.41
N TYR A 63 6.44 -0.14 -2.90
CA TYR A 63 6.29 -0.59 -4.28
C TYR A 63 5.30 0.31 -5.03
N THR A 64 5.64 0.68 -6.26
CA THR A 64 4.74 1.46 -7.14
C THR A 64 4.78 0.97 -8.58
N THR A 65 3.62 0.93 -9.22
CA THR A 65 3.46 0.71 -10.67
C THR A 65 3.48 2.02 -11.46
N ARG A 66 3.56 3.17 -10.75
CA ARG A 66 3.59 4.53 -11.30
C ARG A 66 4.85 5.27 -10.85
N PRO A 67 6.06 4.80 -11.22
CA PRO A 67 7.30 5.53 -10.90
C PRO A 67 7.40 6.87 -11.65
N ASP A 68 6.64 7.05 -12.73
CA ASP A 68 6.54 8.30 -13.49
C ASP A 68 6.02 9.47 -12.64
N THR A 69 5.19 9.21 -11.64
CA THR A 69 4.59 10.24 -10.78
C THR A 69 5.36 10.48 -9.49
N PHE A 70 6.54 9.87 -9.33
CA PHE A 70 7.26 9.81 -8.06
C PHE A 70 7.56 11.17 -7.42
N LEU A 71 7.89 12.19 -8.22
CA LEU A 71 8.14 13.54 -7.72
C LEU A 71 6.92 14.20 -7.06
N GLY A 72 5.71 13.67 -7.29
CA GLY A 72 4.48 14.13 -6.65
C GLY A 72 4.17 13.40 -5.34
N ALA A 73 5.08 12.55 -4.84
CA ALA A 73 4.86 11.82 -3.59
C ALA A 73 4.93 12.78 -2.38
N THR A 74 3.79 12.99 -1.72
CA THR A 74 3.67 13.97 -0.61
C THR A 74 3.54 13.35 0.76
N TYR A 75 3.28 12.04 0.85
CA TYR A 75 3.33 11.28 2.09
C TYR A 75 3.59 9.78 1.81
N VAL A 76 3.94 9.03 2.85
CA VAL A 76 4.07 7.57 2.81
C VAL A 76 3.03 6.96 3.75
N ALA A 77 2.29 5.97 3.29
CA ALA A 77 1.33 5.23 4.10
C ALA A 77 1.86 3.83 4.40
N VAL A 78 1.81 3.42 5.67
CA VAL A 78 2.22 2.10 6.16
C VAL A 78 1.03 1.36 6.78
N ALA A 79 1.06 0.04 6.69
CA ALA A 79 0.06 -0.80 7.34
C ALA A 79 0.17 -0.73 8.88
N ALA A 80 -0.93 -0.99 9.58
CA ALA A 80 -0.96 -1.02 11.05
C ALA A 80 -0.03 -2.08 11.67
N GLY A 81 0.36 -3.11 10.91
CA GLY A 81 1.33 -4.12 11.33
C GLY A 81 2.80 -3.76 11.06
N HIS A 82 3.07 -2.63 10.39
CA HIS A 82 4.42 -2.29 9.93
C HIS A 82 5.34 -1.96 11.11
N PRO A 83 6.63 -2.37 11.10
CA PRO A 83 7.57 -2.09 12.19
C PRO A 83 7.62 -0.62 12.61
N LEU A 84 7.67 0.30 11.64
CA LEU A 84 7.63 1.75 11.89
C LEU A 84 6.36 2.22 12.60
N ALA A 85 5.19 1.63 12.26
CA ALA A 85 3.94 1.97 12.93
C ALA A 85 3.97 1.54 14.40
N LEU A 86 4.51 0.34 14.67
CA LEU A 86 4.65 -0.18 16.03
C LEU A 86 5.63 0.62 16.86
N GLN A 87 6.78 0.97 16.29
CA GLN A 87 7.77 1.83 16.95
C GLN A 87 7.18 3.20 17.28
N ALA A 88 6.49 3.85 16.32
CA ALA A 88 5.84 5.13 16.54
C ALA A 88 4.74 5.06 17.63
N SER A 89 4.08 3.92 17.78
CA SER A 89 3.01 3.72 18.77
C SER A 89 3.51 3.59 20.21
N MET A 90 4.78 3.24 20.44
CA MET A 90 5.32 3.00 21.80
C MET A 90 5.19 4.21 22.74
N GLY A 91 5.21 5.43 22.18
CA GLY A 91 5.03 6.68 22.93
C GLY A 91 3.69 7.38 22.69
N ASN A 92 2.78 6.78 21.91
CA ASN A 92 1.53 7.42 21.49
C ASN A 92 0.34 6.45 21.69
N PRO A 93 -0.36 6.55 22.83
CA PRO A 93 -1.51 5.68 23.14
C PRO A 93 -2.61 5.77 22.09
N VAL A 94 -2.85 6.95 21.52
CA VAL A 94 -3.88 7.18 20.50
C VAL A 94 -3.54 6.42 19.21
N LEU A 95 -2.27 6.40 18.83
CA LEU A 95 -1.79 5.62 17.68
C LEU A 95 -1.84 4.11 17.94
N ALA A 96 -1.51 3.68 19.16
CA ALA A 96 -1.61 2.28 19.55
C ALA A 96 -3.06 1.77 19.47
N ASP A 97 -4.03 2.57 19.94
CA ASP A 97 -5.46 2.26 19.85
C ASP A 97 -5.92 2.20 18.39
N PHE A 98 -5.48 3.13 17.54
CA PHE A 98 -5.79 3.12 16.11
C PHE A 98 -5.23 1.87 15.39
N ILE A 99 -4.00 1.47 15.73
CA ILE A 99 -3.39 0.24 15.21
C ILE A 99 -4.22 -0.99 15.63
N ALA A 100 -4.68 -1.03 16.88
CA ALA A 100 -5.54 -2.10 17.38
C ALA A 100 -6.91 -2.14 16.68
N GLU A 101 -7.54 -0.98 16.41
CA GLU A 101 -8.77 -0.86 15.61
C GLU A 101 -8.56 -1.44 14.20
N CYS A 102 -7.49 -1.03 13.52
CA CYS A 102 -7.16 -1.49 12.17
C CYS A 102 -6.98 -3.00 12.11
N ARG A 103 -6.31 -3.61 13.10
CA ARG A 103 -6.10 -5.07 13.18
C ARG A 103 -7.40 -5.86 13.41
N ASN A 104 -8.37 -5.25 14.07
CA ASN A 104 -9.67 -5.87 14.36
C ASN A 104 -10.69 -5.70 13.24
N THR A 105 -10.42 -4.81 12.29
CA THR A 105 -11.30 -4.59 11.16
C THR A 105 -11.24 -5.81 10.23
N LYS A 106 -12.31 -6.60 10.22
CA LYS A 106 -12.48 -7.73 9.31
C LYS A 106 -12.88 -7.16 7.96
N VAL A 107 -11.95 -7.07 7.02
CA VAL A 107 -12.27 -6.60 5.67
C VAL A 107 -11.97 -7.73 4.70
N ALA A 108 -13.00 -8.24 4.02
CA ALA A 108 -12.77 -8.95 2.78
C ALA A 108 -12.25 -7.92 1.76
N GLU A 109 -11.35 -8.29 0.85
CA GLU A 109 -10.77 -7.33 -0.13
C GLU A 109 -11.85 -6.52 -0.87
N ALA A 110 -12.99 -7.15 -1.19
CA ALA A 110 -14.13 -6.49 -1.83
C ALA A 110 -14.72 -5.33 -1.00
N ASP A 111 -14.67 -5.42 0.34
CA ASP A 111 -15.18 -4.40 1.25
C ASP A 111 -14.17 -3.26 1.48
N MET A 112 -12.90 -3.44 1.10
CA MET A 112 -11.86 -2.42 1.31
C MET A 112 -12.07 -1.19 0.42
N ALA A 113 -12.57 -1.39 -0.80
CA ALA A 113 -12.79 -0.30 -1.76
C ALA A 113 -13.89 0.67 -1.30
N THR A 114 -14.89 0.16 -0.57
CA THR A 114 -16.05 0.93 -0.08
C THR A 114 -15.87 1.40 1.36
N MET A 115 -14.89 0.85 2.09
CA MET A 115 -14.58 1.26 3.46
C MET A 115 -14.14 2.72 3.52
N GLU A 116 -14.53 3.39 4.61
CA GLU A 116 -14.02 4.71 4.92
C GLU A 116 -12.50 4.64 5.14
N LYS A 117 -11.74 5.39 4.32
CA LYS A 117 -10.30 5.51 4.48
C LYS A 117 -10.00 6.32 5.74
N LYS A 118 -9.34 5.69 6.70
CA LYS A 118 -8.90 6.29 7.96
C LYS A 118 -7.39 6.16 8.07
N GLY A 119 -6.76 7.17 8.65
CA GLY A 119 -5.35 7.11 8.98
C GLY A 119 -4.97 8.06 10.11
N MET A 120 -3.76 7.88 10.60
CA MET A 120 -3.17 8.66 11.68
C MET A 120 -1.69 8.92 11.42
N ALA A 121 -1.25 10.16 11.64
CA ALA A 121 0.14 10.54 11.53
C ALA A 121 0.98 9.80 12.57
N THR A 122 2.13 9.26 12.15
CA THR A 122 3.06 8.58 13.07
C THR A 122 3.96 9.56 13.83
N GLY A 123 4.11 10.78 13.31
CA GLY A 123 5.14 11.74 13.74
C GLY A 123 6.52 11.47 13.12
N LEU A 124 6.68 10.36 12.40
CA LEU A 124 7.87 10.05 11.62
C LEU A 124 7.80 10.72 10.24
N PHE A 125 8.96 10.98 9.67
CA PHE A 125 9.10 11.51 8.31
C PHE A 125 10.07 10.63 7.53
N ALA A 126 9.70 10.31 6.29
CA ALA A 126 10.59 9.70 5.32
C ALA A 126 11.26 10.80 4.48
N ILE A 127 12.46 10.56 3.99
CA ILE A 127 13.22 11.49 3.15
C ILE A 127 13.02 11.09 1.70
N HIS A 128 12.42 11.98 0.91
CA HIS A 128 12.22 11.75 -0.51
C HIS A 128 13.58 11.64 -1.22
N PRO A 129 13.93 10.51 -1.86
CA PRO A 129 15.30 10.25 -2.32
C PRO A 129 15.76 11.15 -3.48
N LEU A 130 14.83 11.72 -4.26
CA LEU A 130 15.17 12.69 -5.32
C LEU A 130 15.16 14.16 -4.89
N THR A 131 14.19 14.60 -4.08
CA THR A 131 14.06 16.03 -3.70
C THR A 131 14.76 16.36 -2.38
N GLY A 132 14.94 15.37 -1.50
CA GLY A 132 15.43 15.55 -0.14
C GLY A 132 14.37 16.04 0.86
N ASP A 133 13.12 16.22 0.42
CA ASP A 133 12.05 16.71 1.28
C ASP A 133 11.63 15.68 2.32
N LYS A 134 11.24 16.17 3.51
CA LYS A 134 10.62 15.33 4.54
C LYS A 134 9.14 15.12 4.19
N VAL A 135 8.76 13.88 3.90
CA VAL A 135 7.37 13.48 3.67
C VAL A 135 6.84 12.73 4.90
N PRO A 136 5.66 13.09 5.45
CA PRO A 136 5.14 12.48 6.66
C PRO A 136 4.78 11.00 6.43
N VAL A 137 5.04 10.17 7.43
CA VAL A 137 4.63 8.75 7.44
C VAL A 137 3.31 8.61 8.21
N TRP A 138 2.33 7.95 7.59
CA TRP A 138 0.99 7.75 8.12
C TRP A 138 0.68 6.27 8.27
N VAL A 139 -0.02 5.89 9.33
CA VAL A 139 -0.68 4.58 9.39
C VAL A 139 -2.03 4.72 8.69
N ALA A 140 -2.33 3.84 7.75
CA ALA A 140 -3.59 3.86 7.01
C ALA A 140 -4.27 2.48 7.01
N ASN A 141 -5.60 2.48 7.18
CA ASN A 141 -6.38 1.24 7.29
C ASN A 141 -6.57 0.48 5.96
N PHE A 142 -6.19 1.08 4.83
CA PHE A 142 -6.27 0.49 3.50
C PHE A 142 -4.93 -0.08 3.01
N VAL A 143 -3.85 0.06 3.78
CA VAL A 143 -2.54 -0.55 3.49
C VAL A 143 -2.45 -1.87 4.25
N LEU A 144 -2.19 -2.96 3.53
CA LEU A 144 -2.11 -4.32 4.09
C LEU A 144 -0.66 -4.78 4.18
N MET A 145 -0.30 -5.47 5.27
CA MET A 145 1.05 -6.02 5.44
C MET A 145 1.36 -7.15 4.44
N GLU A 146 0.32 -7.85 4.00
CA GLU A 146 0.42 -9.00 3.10
C GLU A 146 0.60 -8.59 1.63
N TYR A 147 0.39 -7.31 1.31
CA TYR A 147 0.56 -6.78 -0.04
C TYR A 147 1.85 -5.96 -0.15
N GLY A 148 2.75 -6.43 -1.02
CA GLY A 148 4.04 -5.79 -1.27
C GLY A 148 4.90 -5.73 -0.01
N THR A 149 5.39 -4.55 0.32
CA THR A 149 6.25 -4.30 1.49
C THR A 149 5.48 -3.88 2.74
N GLY A 150 4.14 -3.80 2.68
CA GLY A 150 3.32 -3.22 3.74
C GLY A 150 3.41 -1.69 3.83
N ALA A 151 3.96 -1.04 2.81
CA ALA A 151 4.07 0.41 2.69
C ALA A 151 3.89 0.86 1.23
N VAL A 152 3.25 2.03 1.05
CA VAL A 152 3.02 2.65 -0.25
C VAL A 152 3.38 4.14 -0.19
N MET A 153 3.99 4.66 -1.25
CA MET A 153 4.04 6.10 -1.45
C MET A 153 2.67 6.59 -1.90
N ALA A 154 2.31 7.81 -1.51
CA ALA A 154 1.07 8.41 -1.95
C ALA A 154 1.34 9.62 -2.84
N VAL A 155 0.66 9.65 -3.98
CA VAL A 155 0.77 10.71 -5.00
C VAL A 155 -0.63 11.31 -5.26
N PRO A 156 -1.11 12.20 -4.38
CA PRO A 156 -2.51 12.63 -4.39
C PRO A 156 -3.00 13.32 -5.65
N ALA A 157 -2.11 13.89 -6.46
CA ALA A 157 -2.51 14.51 -7.72
C ALA A 157 -2.88 13.47 -8.81
N HIS A 158 -2.47 12.21 -8.65
CA HIS A 158 -2.50 11.19 -9.71
C HIS A 158 -3.07 9.83 -9.28
N ASP A 159 -3.39 9.62 -8.00
CA ASP A 159 -4.14 8.46 -7.49
C ASP A 159 -5.37 8.96 -6.70
N GLN A 160 -6.56 8.44 -7.07
CA GLN A 160 -7.84 8.86 -6.50
C GLN A 160 -7.96 8.55 -4.99
N ARG A 161 -7.41 7.43 -4.52
CA ARG A 161 -7.45 7.05 -3.10
C ARG A 161 -6.55 7.97 -2.29
N ASP A 162 -5.38 8.29 -2.83
CA ASP A 162 -4.45 9.24 -2.23
C ASP A 162 -5.03 10.65 -2.19
N TRP A 163 -5.74 11.05 -3.26
CA TRP A 163 -6.45 12.33 -3.33
C TRP A 163 -7.51 12.45 -2.24
N GLU A 164 -8.36 11.43 -2.08
CA GLU A 164 -9.42 11.42 -1.06
C GLU A 164 -8.84 11.47 0.36
N PHE A 165 -7.77 10.71 0.60
CA PHE A 165 -7.08 10.71 1.88
C PHE A 165 -6.42 12.06 2.17
N ALA A 166 -5.67 12.60 1.20
CA ALA A 166 -5.00 13.89 1.33
C ALA A 166 -6.00 15.03 1.56
N THR A 167 -7.12 15.04 0.82
CA THR A 167 -8.18 16.03 0.99
C THR A 167 -8.82 15.95 2.38
N LYS A 168 -9.04 14.74 2.91
CA LYS A 168 -9.62 14.54 4.24
C LYS A 168 -8.69 15.00 5.36
N TYR A 169 -7.39 14.83 5.20
CA TYR A 169 -6.38 15.08 6.22
C TYR A 169 -5.52 16.34 5.97
N ASP A 170 -5.91 17.18 5.01
CA ASP A 170 -5.22 18.41 4.61
C ASP A 170 -3.72 18.19 4.29
N LEU A 171 -3.43 17.10 3.55
CA LEU A 171 -2.08 16.77 3.11
C LEU A 171 -1.77 17.45 1.75
N PRO A 172 -0.49 17.75 1.47
CA PRO A 172 -0.13 18.41 0.22
C PRO A 172 -0.52 17.59 -1.02
N ILE A 173 -0.98 18.30 -2.06
CA ILE A 173 -1.33 17.74 -3.36
C ILE A 173 -0.49 18.46 -4.42
N VAL A 174 0.44 17.74 -5.06
CA VAL A 174 1.41 18.31 -6.00
C VAL A 174 1.24 17.69 -7.38
N PRO A 175 0.79 18.44 -8.40
CA PRO A 175 0.71 17.95 -9.78
C PRO A 175 2.11 17.85 -10.39
N VAL A 176 2.34 16.75 -11.12
CA VAL A 176 3.63 16.43 -11.78
C VAL A 176 3.47 15.81 -13.17
N VAL A 177 2.22 15.67 -13.63
CA VAL A 177 1.81 15.22 -14.97
C VAL A 177 0.67 16.11 -15.42
#